data_AF-A0A5N3XK90-F1
#
_entry.id   AF-A0A5N3XK90-F1
#
_cell.length_a   1.000
_cell.length_b   1.000
_cell.length_c   1.000
_cell.angle_alpha   90.00
_cell.angle_beta   90.00
_cell.angle_gamma   90.00
#
_symmetry.space_group_name_H-M   'P 1'
#
loop_
_entity.id
_entity.type
_entity.pdbx_description
1 polymer ?
#
loop_
_entity_poly.entity_id
_entity_poly.type
_entity_poly.pdbx_seq_one_letter_code
_entity_poly.pdbx_strand_id
1 'polypeptide(L)'
;KVYKTYSGTNPEAASQAIDYHQRQLHYCGIHNYSDWENTDWFKETKNESIPLSCCRETASSCNSIVKKLQEIMMHVIWAALAFAAIQLLGMLCACLVLCRRSRDPAYELLITGGT
;
A
#
# COMPACT_ATOMS: atom_id res chain seq x y z
N LYS A 1 5.31 -20.08 -10.50
CA LYS A 1 4.28 -20.30 -11.55
C LYS A 1 4.37 -19.25 -12.67
N VAL A 2 4.66 -17.98 -12.37
CA VAL A 2 4.78 -16.90 -13.38
C VAL A 2 6.07 -17.00 -14.23
N TYR A 3 7.21 -17.23 -13.60
CA TYR A 3 8.52 -17.24 -14.27
C TYR A 3 8.92 -18.58 -14.92
N LYS A 4 8.05 -19.60 -14.88
CA LYS A 4 8.38 -20.94 -15.40
C LYS A 4 8.51 -20.97 -16.93
N THR A 5 7.79 -20.10 -17.62
CA THR A 5 7.77 -20.02 -19.09
C THR A 5 8.68 -18.89 -19.59
N TYR A 6 9.56 -18.36 -18.74
CA TYR A 6 10.49 -17.33 -19.17
C TYR A 6 11.67 -17.99 -19.89
N SER A 7 11.84 -17.71 -21.18
CA SER A 7 12.91 -18.25 -22.02
C SER A 7 13.94 -17.19 -22.43
N GLY A 8 13.76 -15.93 -22.02
CA GLY A 8 14.64 -14.81 -22.38
C GLY A 8 14.71 -14.48 -23.87
N THR A 9 13.95 -15.19 -24.72
CA THR A 9 13.88 -14.96 -26.16
C THR A 9 12.58 -14.25 -26.54
N ASN A 10 12.70 -13.31 -27.48
CA ASN A 10 11.69 -12.33 -27.86
C ASN A 10 10.41 -12.86 -28.60
N PRO A 11 10.26 -14.12 -29.06
CA PRO A 11 8.98 -14.53 -29.65
C PRO A 11 7.91 -14.92 -28.60
N GLU A 12 8.27 -15.10 -27.32
CA GLU A 12 7.30 -15.44 -26.28
C GLU A 12 6.68 -14.19 -25.64
N ALA A 13 5.39 -13.97 -25.90
CA ALA A 13 4.61 -12.87 -25.32
C ALA A 13 4.67 -12.85 -23.77
N ALA A 14 4.82 -14.01 -23.13
CA ALA A 14 4.99 -14.12 -21.68
C ALA A 14 6.31 -13.50 -21.19
N SER A 15 7.43 -13.82 -21.85
CA SER A 15 8.75 -13.24 -21.54
C SER A 15 8.75 -11.73 -21.78
N GLN A 16 8.11 -11.27 -22.86
CA GLN A 16 7.97 -9.85 -23.18
C GLN A 16 7.12 -9.09 -22.15
N ALA A 17 6.00 -9.67 -21.69
CA ALA A 17 5.16 -9.07 -20.67
C ALA A 17 5.90 -8.95 -19.32
N ILE A 18 6.63 -10.00 -18.94
CA ILE A 18 7.48 -10.00 -17.74
C ILE A 18 8.53 -8.88 -17.85
N ASP A 19 9.25 -8.80 -18.96
CA ASP A 19 10.25 -7.76 -19.20
C ASP A 19 9.65 -6.35 -19.18
N TYR A 20 8.48 -6.17 -19.79
CA TYR A 20 7.76 -4.89 -19.79
C TYR A 20 7.42 -4.45 -18.37
N HIS A 21 6.81 -5.34 -17.58
CA HIS A 21 6.49 -5.03 -16.19
C HIS A 21 7.75 -4.74 -15.37
N GLN A 22 8.79 -5.56 -15.48
CA GLN A 22 10.04 -5.39 -14.74
C GLN A 22 10.72 -4.04 -15.04
N ARG A 23 10.69 -3.60 -16.30
CA ARG A 23 11.19 -2.27 -16.71
C ARG A 23 10.29 -1.13 -16.21
N GLN A 24 8.97 -1.26 -16.33
CA GLN A 24 8.03 -0.19 -15.96
C GLN A 24 7.99 0.06 -14.45
N LEU A 25 8.04 -1.01 -13.66
CA LEU A 25 7.88 -0.95 -12.21
C LEU A 25 9.23 -1.05 -11.48
N HIS A 26 10.34 -1.25 -12.19
CA HIS A 26 11.70 -1.39 -11.64
C HIS A 26 11.76 -2.39 -10.47
N TYR A 27 11.18 -3.57 -10.67
CA TYR A 27 11.16 -4.67 -9.70
C TYR A 27 11.82 -5.91 -10.27
N CYS A 28 12.31 -6.79 -9.38
CA CYS A 28 13.03 -7.99 -9.76
C CYS A 28 12.53 -9.16 -8.91
N GLY A 29 11.58 -9.93 -9.45
CA GLY A 29 10.86 -10.96 -8.68
C GLY A 29 9.71 -10.39 -7.86
N ILE A 30 8.77 -11.25 -7.47
CA ILE A 30 7.61 -10.89 -6.63
C ILE A 30 8.08 -10.41 -5.25
N HIS A 31 9.04 -11.12 -4.67
CA HIS A 31 9.63 -10.82 -3.37
C HIS A 31 11.05 -10.28 -3.51
N ASN A 32 11.91 -10.93 -4.30
CA ASN A 32 13.25 -10.45 -4.62
C ASN A 32 13.85 -11.23 -5.81
N TYR A 33 15.07 -10.86 -6.22
CA TYR A 33 15.82 -11.52 -7.28
C TYR A 33 15.97 -13.03 -7.05
N SER A 34 15.95 -13.50 -5.80
CA SER A 34 15.97 -14.93 -5.45
C SER A 34 14.77 -15.71 -6.00
N ASP A 35 13.67 -15.06 -6.36
CA ASP A 35 12.56 -15.72 -7.06
C ASP A 35 13.00 -16.33 -8.41
N TRP A 36 14.09 -15.83 -8.99
CA TRP A 36 14.68 -16.35 -10.21
C TRP A 36 15.51 -17.63 -9.99
N GLU A 37 16.07 -17.85 -8.79
CA GLU A 37 16.98 -18.98 -8.52
C GLU A 37 16.36 -20.35 -8.83
N ASN A 38 15.04 -20.46 -8.67
CA ASN A 38 14.30 -21.69 -8.88
C ASN A 38 13.72 -21.85 -10.30
N THR A 39 13.97 -20.88 -11.19
CA THR A 39 13.44 -20.89 -12.57
C THR A 39 14.30 -21.74 -13.50
N ASP A 40 13.68 -22.29 -14.54
CA ASP A 40 14.38 -23.10 -15.53
C ASP A 40 15.40 -22.25 -16.30
N TRP A 41 15.08 -20.98 -16.58
CA TRP A 41 16.00 -19.98 -17.12
C TRP A 41 17.29 -19.82 -16.31
N PHE A 42 17.16 -19.66 -14.99
CA PHE A 42 18.33 -19.47 -14.12
C PHE A 42 19.22 -20.72 -14.07
N LYS A 43 18.61 -21.91 -14.11
CA LYS A 43 19.33 -23.19 -14.17
C LYS A 43 20.02 -23.41 -15.52
N GLU A 44 19.38 -23.00 -16.61
CA GLU A 44 19.85 -23.21 -17.97
C GLU A 44 20.98 -22.23 -18.35
N THR A 45 20.87 -20.96 -17.94
CA THR A 45 21.86 -19.93 -18.27
C THR A 45 23.19 -20.08 -17.53
N LYS A 46 23.27 -20.90 -16.46
CA LYS A 46 24.48 -21.23 -15.66
C LYS A 46 25.35 -20.06 -15.17
N ASN A 47 24.94 -18.82 -15.43
CA ASN A 47 25.74 -17.61 -15.23
C ASN A 47 25.29 -16.81 -14.00
N GLU A 48 24.50 -17.41 -13.09
CA GLU A 48 23.97 -16.74 -11.88
C GLU A 48 23.31 -15.37 -12.19
N SER A 49 22.81 -15.22 -13.41
CA SER A 49 22.40 -13.95 -13.98
C SER A 49 20.89 -13.82 -13.96
N ILE A 50 20.42 -12.65 -13.57
CA ILE A 50 19.02 -12.25 -13.72
C ILE A 50 18.79 -11.62 -15.11
N PRO A 51 17.55 -11.60 -15.64
CA PRO A 51 17.23 -10.90 -16.87
C PRO A 51 17.71 -9.44 -16.88
N LEU A 52 18.06 -8.90 -18.05
CA LEU A 52 18.47 -7.48 -18.19
C LEU A 52 17.35 -6.49 -17.86
N SER A 53 16.09 -6.94 -17.94
CA SER A 53 14.90 -6.23 -17.46
C SER A 53 14.82 -6.20 -15.93
N CYS A 54 15.50 -7.12 -15.25
CA CYS A 54 15.55 -7.28 -13.80
C CYS A 54 16.76 -6.53 -13.24
N CYS A 55 16.55 -5.89 -12.10
CA CYS A 55 17.58 -5.08 -11.46
C CYS A 55 18.03 -5.69 -10.14
N ARG A 56 19.34 -5.77 -9.92
CA ARG A 56 19.90 -6.19 -8.63
C ARG A 56 19.89 -5.01 -7.67
N GLU A 57 19.37 -5.18 -6.46
CA GLU A 57 19.18 -4.12 -5.45
C GLU A 57 20.45 -3.31 -5.11
N THR A 58 21.64 -3.83 -5.44
CA THR A 58 22.92 -3.14 -5.23
C THR A 58 23.25 -2.07 -6.27
N ALA A 59 22.48 -1.96 -7.36
CA ALA A 59 22.61 -0.87 -8.32
C ALA A 59 21.88 0.37 -7.79
N SER A 60 22.63 1.41 -7.42
CA SER A 60 22.11 2.69 -6.89
C SER A 60 21.09 3.39 -7.80
N SER A 61 21.10 3.06 -9.09
CA SER A 61 20.16 3.54 -10.12
C SER A 61 18.83 2.79 -10.16
N CYS A 62 18.70 1.66 -9.44
CA CYS A 62 17.47 0.88 -9.32
C CYS A 62 16.80 1.06 -7.96
N ASN A 63 16.67 2.31 -7.54
CA ASN A 63 15.91 2.66 -6.36
C ASN A 63 14.41 2.62 -6.72
N SER A 64 13.83 1.42 -6.59
CA SER A 64 12.54 0.98 -7.10
C SER A 64 11.40 1.95 -6.82
N ILE A 65 10.74 2.38 -7.89
CA ILE A 65 9.44 3.05 -7.86
C ILE A 65 8.44 2.25 -7.01
N VAL A 66 8.52 0.92 -7.00
CA VAL A 66 7.72 0.04 -6.13
C VAL A 66 8.01 0.25 -4.64
N LYS A 67 9.28 0.38 -4.23
CA LYS A 67 9.62 0.72 -2.83
C LYS A 67 9.11 2.12 -2.50
N LYS A 68 9.25 3.08 -3.43
CA LYS A 68 8.66 4.42 -3.27
C LYS A 68 7.13 4.37 -3.16
N LEU A 69 6.46 3.53 -3.93
CA LEU A 69 5.00 3.39 -3.92
C LEU A 69 4.49 2.71 -2.65
N GLN A 70 5.21 1.69 -2.16
CA GLN A 70 4.91 1.06 -0.87
C GLN A 70 5.04 2.05 0.28
N GLU A 71 6.10 2.85 0.30
CA GLU A 71 6.27 3.93 1.27
C GLU A 71 5.11 4.93 1.19
N ILE A 72 4.75 5.40 0.00
CA ILE A 72 3.62 6.34 -0.18
C ILE A 72 2.30 5.72 0.29
N MET A 73 2.03 4.45 -0.02
CA MET A 73 0.82 3.76 0.38
C MET A 73 0.69 3.65 1.91
N MET A 74 1.80 3.42 2.62
CA MET A 74 1.83 3.45 4.08
C MET A 74 1.38 4.82 4.62
N HIS A 75 1.87 5.92 4.04
CA HIS A 75 1.48 7.28 4.47
C HIS A 75 -0.02 7.56 4.27
N VAL A 76 -0.61 7.07 3.16
CA VAL A 76 -2.04 7.23 2.90
C VAL A 76 -2.90 6.51 3.95
N ILE A 77 -2.50 5.31 4.37
CA ILE A 77 -3.21 4.54 5.41
C ILE A 77 -3.20 5.31 6.74
N TRP A 78 -2.04 5.83 7.15
CA TRP A 78 -1.91 6.62 8.37
C TRP A 78 -2.77 7.90 8.33
N ALA A 79 -2.81 8.60 7.18
CA ALA A 79 -3.64 9.78 7.02
C ALA A 79 -5.14 9.45 7.15
N ALA A 80 -5.58 8.34 6.55
CA ALA A 80 -6.97 7.88 6.66
C ALA A 80 -7.34 7.51 8.11
N LEU A 81 -6.46 6.82 8.84
CA LEU A 81 -6.66 6.48 10.25
C LEU A 81 -6.75 7.73 11.13
N ALA A 82 -5.88 8.71 10.91
CA ALA A 82 -5.92 9.97 11.65
C ALA A 82 -7.23 10.73 11.40
N PHE A 83 -7.68 10.80 10.15
CA PHE A 83 -8.94 11.44 9.79
C PHE A 83 -10.15 10.75 10.43
N ALA A 84 -10.19 9.41 10.39
CA ALA A 84 -11.23 8.62 11.06
C ALA A 84 -11.25 8.87 12.58
N ALA A 85 -10.08 8.92 13.23
CA ALA A 85 -9.99 9.21 14.65
C ALA A 85 -10.52 10.61 14.99
N ILE A 86 -10.20 11.63 14.18
CA ILE A 86 -10.71 13.00 14.37
C ILE A 86 -12.24 13.03 14.26
N GLN A 87 -12.83 12.33 13.29
CA GLN A 87 -14.28 12.26 13.13
C GLN A 87 -14.96 11.58 14.32
N LEU A 88 -14.41 10.47 14.81
CA LEU A 88 -14.94 9.77 15.98
C LEU A 88 -14.89 10.64 17.24
N LEU A 89 -13.79 11.37 17.44
CA LEU A 89 -13.66 12.32 18.54
C LEU A 89 -14.67 13.46 18.42
N GLY A 90 -14.86 14.01 17.22
CA GLY A 90 -15.86 15.04 16.94
C GLY A 90 -17.29 14.59 17.26
N MET A 91 -17.66 13.39 16.83
CA MET A 91 -18.98 12.81 17.14
C MET A 91 -19.16 12.56 18.64
N LEU A 92 -18.14 12.03 19.32
CA LEU A 92 -18.19 11.80 20.76
C LEU A 92 -18.37 13.12 21.53
N CYS A 93 -17.60 14.15 21.18
CA CYS A 93 -17.73 15.48 21.78
C CYS A 93 -19.12 16.08 21.56
N ALA A 94 -19.69 15.98 20.35
CA ALA A 94 -21.03 16.45 20.06
C ALA A 94 -22.09 15.70 20.90
N CYS A 95 -21.99 14.38 21.00
CA CYS A 95 -22.86 13.57 21.85
C CYS A 95 -22.77 13.99 23.31
N LEU A 96 -21.57 14.21 23.84
CA LEU A 96 -21.37 14.67 25.22
C LEU A 96 -22.00 16.05 25.46
N VAL A 97 -21.80 17.00 24.54
CA VAL A 97 -22.39 18.35 24.65
C VAL A 97 -23.92 18.29 24.60
N LEU A 98 -24.49 17.50 23.70
CA LEU A 98 -25.95 17.33 23.60
C LEU A 98 -26.53 16.62 24.83
N CYS A 99 -25.89 15.57 25.32
CA CYS A 99 -26.30 14.90 26.55
C CYS A 99 -26.23 15.82 27.77
N ARG A 100 -25.20 16.66 27.88
CA ARG A 100 -25.11 17.67 28.94
C ARG A 100 -26.21 18.71 28.83
N ARG A 101 -26.40 19.28 27.64
CA ARG A 101 -27.47 20.25 27.37
C ARG A 101 -28.87 19.67 27.61
N SER A 102 -29.09 18.39 27.32
CA SER A 102 -30.37 17.72 27.62
C SER A 102 -30.59 17.51 29.12
N ARG A 103 -29.51 17.46 29.91
CA ARG A 103 -29.56 17.26 31.36
C ARG A 103 -29.70 18.59 32.12
N ASP A 104 -29.27 19.70 31.52
CA ASP A 104 -29.53 21.04 32.03
C ASP A 104 -30.98 21.44 31.69
N PRO A 105 -31.90 21.56 32.66
CA PRO A 105 -33.28 21.95 32.39
C PRO A 105 -33.33 23.40 31.89
N ALA A 106 -34.02 23.64 30.77
CA ALA A 106 -34.08 24.95 30.12
C ALA A 106 -35.10 25.93 30.74
N TYR A 107 -35.83 25.54 31.79
CA TYR A 107 -36.66 26.45 32.58
C TYR A 107 -36.94 25.87 33.97
N GLU A 108 -36.71 26.66 35.02
CA GLU A 108 -37.45 26.58 36.29
C GLU A 108 -38.79 27.30 36.06
N LEU A 109 -39.90 26.69 36.47
CA LEU A 109 -41.24 27.23 36.28
C LEU A 109 -41.48 28.36 37.31
N LEU A 110 -41.27 29.61 36.90
CA LEU A 110 -41.58 30.82 37.69
C LEU A 110 -43.10 31.11 37.72
N ILE A 111 -43.95 30.15 38.10
CA ILE A 111 -45.33 30.42 38.55
C ILE A 111 -45.72 29.40 39.65
N THR A 112 -45.61 29.83 40.90
CA THR A 112 -46.65 29.59 41.92
C THR A 112 -46.99 30.95 42.55
N GLY A 113 -47.52 31.84 41.72
CA GLY A 113 -48.23 33.02 42.20
C GLY A 113 -49.70 32.67 42.44
N GLY A 114 -50.16 32.86 43.67
CA GLY A 114 -51.57 33.10 44.00
C GLY A 114 -52.39 31.88 44.43
N THR A 115 -52.46 31.66 45.74
CA THR A 115 -53.57 32.11 46.61
C THR A 115 -53.08 32.15 48.04
#